data_AF-A0A2V5KCF5-F1
#
_entry.id   AF-A0A2V5KCF5-F1
#
_cell.length_a   1.000
_cell.length_b   1.000
_cell.length_c   1.000
_cell.angle_alpha   90.00
_cell.angle_beta   90.00
_cell.angle_gamma   90.00
#
_symmetry.space_group_name_H-M   'P 1'
#
loop_
_entity.id
_entity.type
_entity.pdbx_description
1 polymer ?
#
loop_
_entity_poly.entity_id
_entity_poly.type
_entity_poly.pdbx_seq_one_letter_code
_entity_poly.pdbx_strand_id
1 'polypeptide(L)'
;MNHRISRYEETYSPPRRRTNYFGWTVAILLLTGFAFAAWLGSFYIFDQPERPDSYRILQKLHKIDPPKRFELTAAPAGEFLSAKQLYDRYVGMGAAELAKANAELTRNYIRNYQQVRGLVPYVVGRYTIVEARELGPGDVFTSGMVALTNAIDSGELLMEHVYPANPEVLPLMKQTLKVGLEIKLERTHDLSSVIHAERLADGRIMITAVPLLYGSYTVTRGLGTFRLEPPLTLNLIGGWPLFKERARAKAEERYVDYRRKTTGPKVPIAVGPTVTPPPAENELVRVEQARPVETPAAPAIPPKNAKLAKTTPAPKGKLAKKEKMKSPSPTSTPAQPVIAQKPAAPTSTPFAVASARTPPPAPIATPAPTVAPAPSVAVAQPPPAATATPVPVLPAQPVPADASGVALASNAGGGSWKTFPPGKMPLGRLVETSDLRDVAEHGLAGERVYLRGQFLVNFSDANRAVLRPRTKLTDKVLHLGAGSSTRIIVEFPSGYNPPQQGATVSRDELRPYEITEVRKQEDGQLNVFVREIMQPN
;
A
#
# COMPACT_ATOMS: atom_id res chain seq x y z
N MET A 1 -36.69 25.03 -99.35
CA MET A 1 -36.40 25.41 -97.94
C MET A 1 -36.55 24.20 -97.04
N ASN A 2 -35.68 24.04 -96.05
CA ASN A 2 -35.68 22.88 -95.15
C ASN A 2 -36.60 23.09 -93.93
N HIS A 3 -37.44 22.11 -93.61
CA HIS A 3 -37.96 21.94 -92.25
C HIS A 3 -37.04 20.97 -91.51
N ARG A 4 -36.24 21.49 -90.56
CA ARG A 4 -35.45 20.66 -89.65
C ARG A 4 -36.37 20.06 -88.61
N ILE A 5 -36.79 18.82 -88.82
CA ILE A 5 -37.38 18.00 -87.77
C ILE A 5 -36.28 17.70 -86.74
N SER A 6 -36.53 18.04 -85.48
CA SER A 6 -35.61 17.83 -84.37
C SER A 6 -35.25 16.34 -84.26
N ARG A 7 -33.96 16.01 -84.30
CA ARG A 7 -33.50 14.71 -83.80
C ARG A 7 -33.79 14.68 -82.30
N TYR A 8 -34.70 13.79 -81.90
CA TYR A 8 -34.91 13.47 -80.49
C TYR A 8 -33.61 12.95 -79.86
N GLU A 9 -33.48 13.14 -78.56
CA GLU A 9 -32.31 12.72 -77.78
C GLU A 9 -32.07 11.21 -77.89
N GLU A 10 -30.95 10.82 -78.50
CA GLU A 10 -30.41 9.47 -78.31
C GLU A 10 -29.79 9.43 -76.91
N THR A 11 -30.56 8.96 -75.93
CA THR A 11 -30.18 8.99 -74.52
C THR A 11 -28.89 8.18 -74.29
N TYR A 12 -27.84 8.85 -73.82
CA TYR A 12 -26.62 8.21 -73.32
C TYR A 12 -26.95 7.33 -72.11
N SER A 13 -27.39 6.09 -72.37
CA SER A 13 -27.54 5.07 -71.35
C SER A 13 -26.15 4.53 -71.01
N PRO A 14 -25.59 4.82 -69.81
CA PRO A 14 -24.31 4.26 -69.43
C PRO A 14 -24.41 2.72 -69.41
N PRO A 15 -23.33 1.99 -69.79
CA PRO A 15 -23.38 0.54 -69.90
C PRO A 15 -23.79 -0.07 -68.56
N ARG A 16 -24.82 -0.92 -68.58
CA ARG A 16 -25.33 -1.64 -67.40
C ARG A 16 -24.19 -2.42 -66.75
N ARG A 17 -23.56 -1.85 -65.72
CA ARG A 17 -22.63 -2.56 -64.83
C ARG A 17 -23.39 -3.75 -64.24
N ARG A 18 -23.04 -4.97 -64.65
CA ARG A 18 -23.52 -6.19 -64.02
C ARG A 18 -22.90 -6.28 -62.63
N THR A 19 -23.63 -5.82 -61.61
CA THR A 19 -23.25 -6.01 -60.21
C THR A 19 -23.07 -7.50 -59.96
N ASN A 20 -21.86 -7.92 -59.58
CA ASN A 20 -21.60 -9.32 -59.26
C ASN A 20 -22.21 -9.64 -57.89
N TYR A 21 -23.49 -10.02 -57.88
CA TYR A 21 -24.24 -10.32 -56.66
C TYR A 21 -23.59 -11.43 -55.84
N PHE A 22 -22.97 -12.44 -56.47
CA PHE A 22 -22.23 -13.47 -55.75
C PHE A 22 -21.04 -12.87 -54.98
N GLY A 23 -20.21 -12.06 -55.64
CA GLY A 23 -19.11 -11.35 -54.99
C GLY A 23 -19.57 -10.45 -53.84
N TRP A 24 -20.71 -9.76 -54.00
CA TRP A 24 -21.32 -8.97 -52.93
C TRP A 24 -21.84 -9.84 -51.76
N THR A 25 -22.47 -10.99 -52.02
CA THR A 25 -22.91 -11.90 -50.95
C THR A 25 -21.73 -12.46 -50.15
N VAL A 26 -20.63 -12.81 -50.81
CA VAL A 26 -19.39 -13.25 -50.13
C VAL A 26 -18.80 -12.12 -49.30
N ALA A 27 -18.74 -10.88 -49.83
CA ALA A 27 -18.27 -9.72 -49.10
C ALA A 27 -19.14 -9.41 -47.86
N ILE A 28 -20.47 -9.50 -47.98
CA ILE A 28 -21.40 -9.28 -46.86
C ILE A 28 -21.23 -10.37 -45.80
N LEU A 29 -21.07 -11.65 -46.18
CA LEU A 29 -20.80 -12.74 -45.24
C LEU A 29 -19.47 -12.56 -44.49
N LEU A 30 -18.40 -12.16 -45.19
CA LEU A 30 -17.11 -11.86 -44.58
C LEU A 30 -17.19 -10.66 -43.63
N LEU A 31 -17.87 -9.57 -44.01
CA LEU A 31 -18.09 -8.41 -43.14
C LEU A 31 -18.94 -8.75 -41.92
N THR A 32 -19.95 -9.61 -42.07
CA THR A 32 -20.79 -10.10 -40.97
C THR A 32 -19.97 -10.95 -40.01
N GLY A 33 -19.17 -11.88 -40.52
CA GLY A 33 -18.24 -12.68 -39.72
C GLY A 33 -17.20 -11.82 -38.99
N PHE A 34 -16.65 -10.80 -39.66
CA PHE A 34 -15.72 -9.84 -39.05
C PHE A 34 -16.38 -9.00 -37.96
N ALA A 35 -17.62 -8.54 -38.17
CA ALA A 35 -18.38 -7.80 -37.18
C ALA A 35 -18.65 -8.65 -35.92
N PHE A 36 -19.06 -9.91 -36.08
CA PHE A 36 -19.20 -10.83 -34.94
C PHE A 36 -17.86 -11.12 -34.25
N ALA A 37 -16.78 -11.34 -35.01
CA ALA A 37 -15.45 -11.57 -34.44
C ALA A 37 -14.94 -10.34 -33.65
N ALA A 38 -15.15 -9.13 -34.16
CA ALA A 38 -14.81 -7.88 -33.46
C ALA A 38 -15.68 -7.69 -32.19
N TRP A 39 -16.97 -8.02 -32.26
CA TRP A 39 -17.89 -7.93 -31.13
C TRP A 39 -17.54 -8.93 -30.00
N LEU A 40 -17.29 -10.21 -30.33
CA LEU A 40 -16.84 -11.22 -29.36
C LEU A 40 -15.42 -10.90 -28.83
N GLY A 41 -14.52 -10.50 -29.72
CA GLY A 41 -13.15 -10.11 -29.37
C GLY A 41 -13.10 -8.95 -28.38
N SER A 42 -14.01 -7.98 -28.53
CA SER A 42 -14.20 -6.89 -27.56
C SER A 42 -14.53 -7.44 -26.16
N PHE A 43 -15.57 -8.28 -26.02
CA PHE A 43 -15.90 -8.87 -24.71
C PHE A 43 -14.75 -9.68 -24.12
N TYR A 44 -14.06 -10.47 -24.94
CA TYR A 44 -12.92 -11.27 -24.50
C TYR A 44 -11.78 -10.40 -23.95
N ILE A 45 -11.41 -9.31 -24.66
CA ILE A 45 -10.34 -8.40 -24.24
C ILE A 45 -10.74 -7.60 -23.00
N PHE A 46 -11.94 -7.00 -22.98
CA PHE A 46 -12.35 -6.11 -21.89
C PHE A 46 -12.77 -6.86 -20.61
N ASP A 47 -13.38 -8.04 -20.72
CA ASP A 47 -13.80 -8.79 -19.53
C ASP A 47 -12.64 -9.53 -18.85
N GLN A 48 -11.59 -9.94 -19.58
CA GLN A 48 -10.54 -10.84 -19.07
C GLN A 48 -9.16 -10.16 -18.95
N PRO A 49 -9.00 -9.09 -18.14
CA PRO A 49 -7.73 -8.38 -17.98
C PRO A 49 -6.63 -9.23 -17.34
N GLU A 50 -6.96 -10.39 -16.77
CA GLU A 50 -5.99 -11.37 -16.27
C GLU A 50 -5.17 -12.08 -17.37
N ARG A 51 -5.60 -12.02 -18.65
CA ARG A 51 -4.83 -12.61 -19.75
C ARG A 51 -3.73 -11.64 -20.22
N PRO A 52 -2.50 -12.11 -20.52
CA PRO A 52 -1.39 -11.22 -20.88
C PRO A 52 -1.65 -10.32 -22.09
N ASP A 53 -2.24 -10.85 -23.16
CA ASP A 53 -2.57 -10.07 -24.36
C ASP A 53 -3.65 -9.02 -24.08
N SER A 54 -4.68 -9.42 -23.32
CA SER A 54 -5.80 -8.53 -22.95
C SER A 54 -5.30 -7.40 -22.06
N TYR A 55 -4.51 -7.71 -21.03
CA TYR A 55 -3.84 -6.71 -20.18
C TYR A 55 -3.02 -5.71 -21.00
N ARG A 56 -2.17 -6.20 -21.91
CA ARG A 56 -1.31 -5.34 -22.75
C ARG A 56 -2.10 -4.41 -23.67
N ILE A 57 -3.24 -4.87 -24.19
CA ILE A 57 -4.16 -4.04 -25.00
C ILE A 57 -4.83 -2.99 -24.11
N LEU A 58 -5.41 -3.39 -22.97
CA LEU A 58 -6.09 -2.50 -22.04
C LEU A 58 -5.18 -1.44 -21.42
N GLN A 59 -3.93 -1.80 -21.14
CA GLN A 59 -2.88 -0.89 -20.69
C GLN A 59 -2.55 0.18 -21.75
N LYS A 60 -2.37 -0.23 -23.01
CA LYS A 60 -2.16 0.70 -24.13
C LYS A 60 -3.36 1.63 -24.39
N LEU A 61 -4.57 1.18 -24.08
CA LEU A 61 -5.80 1.97 -24.20
C LEU A 61 -6.09 2.82 -22.95
N HIS A 62 -5.21 2.80 -21.94
CA HIS A 62 -5.40 3.45 -20.64
C HIS A 62 -6.76 3.11 -19.99
N LYS A 63 -7.18 1.84 -20.08
CA LYS A 63 -8.43 1.30 -19.51
C LYS A 63 -8.25 0.49 -18.22
N ILE A 64 -7.01 0.27 -17.81
CA ILE A 64 -6.66 -0.29 -16.50
C ILE A 64 -5.92 0.81 -15.73
N ASP A 65 -6.44 1.16 -14.56
CA ASP A 65 -5.71 1.95 -13.57
C ASP A 65 -4.52 1.14 -13.04
N PRO A 66 -3.33 1.73 -12.83
CA PRO A 66 -2.26 1.09 -12.07
C PRO A 66 -2.77 0.58 -10.70
N PRO A 67 -2.21 -0.53 -10.17
CA PRO A 67 -2.41 -0.95 -8.79
C PRO A 67 -2.33 0.23 -7.81
N LYS A 68 -3.30 0.30 -6.89
CA LYS A 68 -3.45 1.40 -5.93
C LYS A 68 -3.08 0.95 -4.53
N ARG A 69 -2.55 1.89 -3.75
CA ARG A 69 -2.38 1.74 -2.31
C ARG A 69 -3.72 1.93 -1.62
N PHE A 70 -4.07 1.02 -0.73
CA PHE A 70 -5.25 1.12 0.11
C PHE A 70 -4.88 1.65 1.50
N GLU A 71 -5.79 2.41 2.11
CA GLU A 71 -5.75 2.68 3.54
C GLU A 71 -6.52 1.61 4.30
N LEU A 72 -6.21 1.40 5.58
CA LEU A 72 -6.74 0.29 6.38
C LEU A 72 -8.29 0.22 6.43
N THR A 73 -8.99 1.36 6.43
CA THR A 73 -10.47 1.40 6.37
C THR A 73 -11.05 1.62 4.97
N ALA A 74 -10.21 1.90 3.98
CA ALA A 74 -10.62 2.03 2.57
C ALA A 74 -10.35 0.75 1.77
N ALA A 75 -9.79 -0.27 2.42
CA ALA A 75 -9.50 -1.55 1.81
C ALA A 75 -10.77 -2.33 1.45
N PRO A 76 -10.71 -3.21 0.45
CA PRO A 76 -11.83 -4.05 0.05
C PRO A 76 -12.38 -4.90 1.20
N ALA A 77 -13.68 -5.16 1.19
CA ALA A 77 -14.30 -6.11 2.10
C ALA A 77 -13.71 -7.50 1.86
N GLY A 78 -13.19 -8.12 2.91
CA GLY A 78 -12.48 -9.39 2.80
C GLY A 78 -12.61 -10.29 4.01
N GLU A 79 -12.21 -11.53 3.79
CA GLU A 79 -12.16 -12.60 4.76
C GLU A 79 -10.70 -12.89 5.11
N PHE A 80 -10.44 -13.20 6.39
CA PHE A 80 -9.09 -13.45 6.88
C PHE A 80 -8.92 -14.93 7.11
N LEU A 81 -7.97 -15.53 6.41
CA LEU A 81 -7.82 -16.97 6.28
C LEU A 81 -6.46 -17.40 6.80
N SER A 82 -6.48 -18.35 7.73
CA SER A 82 -5.27 -19.02 8.22
C SER A 82 -4.68 -19.96 7.18
N ALA A 83 -3.42 -20.36 7.37
CA ALA A 83 -2.72 -21.28 6.48
C ALA A 83 -3.53 -22.55 6.16
N LYS A 84 -4.17 -23.14 7.18
CA LYS A 84 -5.03 -24.31 7.03
C LYS A 84 -6.29 -24.02 6.21
N GLN A 85 -6.97 -22.89 6.47
CA GLN A 85 -8.19 -22.51 5.74
C GLN A 85 -7.92 -22.25 4.25
N LEU A 86 -6.73 -21.74 3.93
CA LEU A 86 -6.26 -21.55 2.55
C LEU A 86 -5.97 -22.90 1.88
N TYR A 87 -5.30 -23.83 2.57
CA TYR A 87 -5.09 -25.19 2.10
C TYR A 87 -6.43 -25.90 1.82
N ASP A 88 -7.30 -26.02 2.84
CA ASP A 88 -8.59 -26.71 2.77
C ASP A 88 -9.46 -26.17 1.61
N ARG A 89 -9.41 -24.86 1.37
CA ARG A 89 -10.13 -24.17 0.27
C ARG A 89 -9.64 -24.59 -1.12
N TYR A 90 -8.33 -24.53 -1.38
CA TYR A 90 -7.80 -24.71 -2.74
C TYR A 90 -7.47 -26.17 -3.05
N VAL A 91 -7.22 -27.02 -2.04
CA VAL A 91 -6.94 -28.45 -2.23
C VAL A 91 -8.16 -29.25 -2.69
N GLY A 92 -9.38 -28.77 -2.42
CA GLY A 92 -10.61 -29.38 -2.94
C GLY A 92 -10.88 -29.08 -4.42
N MET A 93 -10.36 -27.98 -4.96
CA MET A 93 -10.74 -27.47 -6.28
C MET A 93 -10.15 -28.29 -7.44
N GLY A 94 -10.98 -28.65 -8.41
CA GLY A 94 -10.50 -29.26 -9.66
C GLY A 94 -9.62 -28.30 -10.48
N ALA A 95 -8.77 -28.80 -11.38
CA ALA A 95 -7.81 -27.95 -12.12
C ALA A 95 -8.48 -26.79 -12.88
N ALA A 96 -9.64 -27.02 -13.50
CA ALA A 96 -10.41 -25.98 -14.19
C ALA A 96 -11.08 -24.97 -13.23
N GLU A 97 -11.45 -25.43 -12.04
CA GLU A 97 -12.04 -24.59 -10.99
C GLU A 97 -10.97 -23.69 -10.35
N LEU A 98 -9.81 -24.26 -10.01
CA LEU A 98 -8.66 -23.52 -9.52
C LEU A 98 -8.17 -22.48 -10.56
N ALA A 99 -8.13 -22.83 -11.84
CA ALA A 99 -7.79 -21.89 -12.91
C ALA A 99 -8.81 -20.73 -13.00
N LYS A 100 -10.11 -21.01 -12.83
CA LYS A 100 -11.16 -19.98 -12.78
C LYS A 100 -11.03 -19.10 -11.53
N ALA A 101 -10.75 -19.69 -10.36
CA ALA A 101 -10.52 -18.95 -9.13
C ALA A 101 -9.28 -18.04 -9.25
N ASN A 102 -8.17 -18.54 -9.80
CA ASN A 102 -6.96 -17.74 -10.06
C ASN A 102 -7.21 -16.59 -11.04
N ALA A 103 -7.99 -16.82 -12.10
CA ALA A 103 -8.40 -15.77 -13.03
C ALA A 103 -9.18 -14.66 -12.29
N GLU A 104 -10.11 -15.02 -11.39
CA GLU A 104 -10.86 -14.08 -10.57
C GLU A 104 -9.99 -13.33 -9.55
N LEU A 105 -9.09 -14.02 -8.83
CA LEU A 105 -8.15 -13.41 -7.89
C LEU A 105 -7.21 -12.40 -8.59
N THR A 106 -6.62 -12.79 -9.71
CA THR A 106 -5.75 -11.92 -10.53
C THR A 106 -6.53 -10.75 -11.13
N ARG A 107 -7.75 -10.98 -11.65
CA ARG A 107 -8.64 -9.93 -12.16
C ARG A 107 -8.99 -8.90 -11.09
N ASN A 108 -9.30 -9.35 -9.88
CA ASN A 108 -9.64 -8.50 -8.75
C ASN A 108 -8.47 -7.59 -8.37
N TYR A 109 -7.24 -8.12 -8.30
CA TYR A 109 -6.04 -7.31 -8.08
C TYR A 109 -5.83 -6.27 -9.20
N ILE A 110 -5.88 -6.67 -10.47
CA ILE A 110 -5.69 -5.80 -11.63
C ILE A 110 -6.74 -4.68 -11.70
N ARG A 111 -8.01 -4.98 -11.37
CA ARG A 111 -9.10 -3.98 -11.34
C ARG A 111 -9.19 -3.19 -10.02
N ASN A 112 -8.13 -3.18 -9.21
CA ASN A 112 -8.09 -2.48 -7.92
C ASN A 112 -9.31 -2.80 -7.03
N TYR A 113 -9.79 -4.04 -7.08
CA TYR A 113 -10.91 -4.56 -6.31
C TYR A 113 -12.23 -3.76 -6.46
N GLN A 114 -12.40 -2.98 -7.53
CA GLN A 114 -13.61 -2.17 -7.75
C GLN A 114 -14.88 -3.00 -8.06
N GLN A 115 -14.72 -4.27 -8.45
CA GLN A 115 -15.79 -5.14 -8.94
C GLN A 115 -15.68 -6.57 -8.38
N VAL A 116 -15.21 -6.72 -7.14
CA VAL A 116 -15.08 -8.02 -6.47
C VAL A 116 -16.45 -8.68 -6.32
N ARG A 117 -16.53 -9.97 -6.66
CA ARG A 117 -17.67 -10.82 -6.36
C ARG A 117 -17.36 -11.60 -5.09
N GLY A 118 -18.07 -11.29 -4.00
CA GLY A 118 -17.81 -11.89 -2.69
C GLY A 118 -16.74 -11.15 -1.89
N LEU A 119 -15.94 -11.89 -1.12
CA LEU A 119 -14.93 -11.36 -0.20
C LEU A 119 -13.52 -11.55 -0.75
N VAL A 120 -12.65 -10.57 -0.55
CA VAL A 120 -11.22 -10.71 -0.86
C VAL A 120 -10.54 -11.61 0.18
N PRO A 121 -9.82 -12.68 -0.22
CA PRO A 121 -9.07 -13.51 0.71
C PRO A 121 -7.78 -12.82 1.17
N TYR A 122 -7.70 -12.50 2.46
CA TYR A 122 -6.52 -11.99 3.15
C TYR A 122 -5.83 -13.10 3.95
N VAL A 123 -4.50 -13.16 3.86
CA VAL A 123 -3.68 -14.16 4.57
C VAL A 123 -3.39 -13.68 5.99
N VAL A 124 -3.56 -14.56 6.98
CA VAL A 124 -3.16 -14.33 8.38
C VAL A 124 -2.42 -15.53 8.97
N GLY A 125 -1.53 -15.28 9.93
CA GLY A 125 -0.75 -16.32 10.62
C GLY A 125 0.73 -15.97 10.71
N ARG A 126 1.55 -16.99 11.01
CA ARG A 126 3.00 -16.85 11.10
C ARG A 126 3.70 -17.70 10.05
N TYR A 127 4.71 -17.12 9.42
CA TYR A 127 5.40 -17.68 8.27
C TYR A 127 6.91 -17.48 8.42
N THR A 128 7.71 -18.51 8.16
CA THR A 128 9.18 -18.40 8.18
C THR A 128 9.72 -18.26 6.75
N ILE A 129 10.61 -17.30 6.50
CA ILE A 129 11.27 -17.14 5.20
C ILE A 129 12.19 -18.34 4.91
N VAL A 130 11.87 -19.05 3.82
CA VAL A 130 12.67 -20.14 3.24
C VAL A 130 13.76 -19.56 2.34
N GLU A 131 13.39 -18.62 1.48
CA GLU A 131 14.28 -17.84 0.63
C GLU A 131 13.63 -16.49 0.28
N ALA A 132 14.44 -15.44 0.11
CA ALA A 132 14.01 -14.21 -0.54
C ALA A 132 14.87 -13.98 -1.79
N ARG A 133 14.25 -13.56 -2.89
CA ARG A 133 14.95 -13.15 -4.11
C ARG A 133 14.44 -11.82 -4.64
N GLU A 134 15.27 -11.18 -5.43
CA GLU A 134 14.93 -10.00 -6.23
C GLU A 134 13.99 -10.37 -7.37
N LEU A 135 13.04 -9.48 -7.65
CA LEU A 135 12.13 -9.54 -8.78
C LEU A 135 12.77 -8.85 -10.00
N GLY A 136 12.75 -9.52 -11.14
CA GLY A 136 13.33 -9.00 -12.38
C GLY A 136 12.28 -8.63 -13.44
N PRO A 137 12.69 -8.03 -14.58
CA PRO A 137 11.76 -7.63 -15.65
C PRO A 137 10.94 -8.77 -16.26
N GLY A 138 11.41 -10.02 -16.14
CA GLY A 138 10.71 -11.23 -16.59
C GLY A 138 9.67 -11.78 -15.60
N ASP A 139 9.62 -11.28 -14.37
CA ASP A 139 8.64 -11.67 -13.36
C ASP A 139 7.36 -10.84 -13.48
N VAL A 140 6.24 -11.32 -12.92
CA VAL A 140 4.95 -10.62 -13.00
C VAL A 140 5.00 -9.23 -12.35
N PHE A 141 5.78 -9.12 -11.28
CA PHE A 141 6.19 -7.86 -10.67
C PHE A 141 7.60 -7.55 -11.16
N THR A 142 7.79 -6.40 -11.84
CA THR A 142 9.04 -6.09 -12.53
C THR A 142 10.13 -5.50 -11.63
N SER A 143 9.81 -5.18 -10.37
CA SER A 143 10.74 -4.73 -9.34
C SER A 143 10.21 -5.03 -7.94
N GLY A 144 11.11 -5.06 -6.95
CA GLY A 144 10.84 -5.47 -5.57
C GLY A 144 11.58 -6.74 -5.17
N MET A 145 11.13 -7.35 -4.08
CA MET A 145 11.56 -8.68 -3.65
C MET A 145 10.36 -9.63 -3.55
N VAL A 146 10.59 -10.93 -3.62
CA VAL A 146 9.60 -11.95 -3.25
C VAL A 146 10.23 -12.92 -2.25
N ALA A 147 9.53 -13.19 -1.14
CA ALA A 147 9.93 -14.17 -0.14
C ALA A 147 9.08 -15.43 -0.31
N LEU A 148 9.72 -16.57 -0.55
CA LEU A 148 9.13 -17.88 -0.35
C LEU A 148 9.12 -18.18 1.14
N THR A 149 7.97 -18.60 1.67
CA THR A 149 7.76 -18.81 3.10
C THR A 149 7.00 -20.11 3.37
N ASN A 150 7.32 -20.75 4.49
CA ASN A 150 6.56 -21.87 5.04
C ASN A 150 5.63 -21.34 6.13
N ALA A 151 4.36 -21.77 6.17
CA ALA A 151 3.53 -21.53 7.35
C ALA A 151 4.06 -22.33 8.56
N ILE A 152 4.15 -21.67 9.72
CA ILE A 152 4.64 -22.31 10.95
C ILE A 152 3.59 -23.29 11.49
N ASP A 153 2.32 -22.92 11.39
CA ASP A 153 1.20 -23.67 11.96
C ASP A 153 0.61 -24.73 10.99
N SER A 154 1.10 -24.80 9.74
CA SER A 154 0.76 -25.83 8.74
C SER A 154 1.86 -25.96 7.67
N GLY A 155 2.50 -27.13 7.58
CA GLY A 155 3.52 -27.42 6.56
C GLY A 155 2.97 -27.68 5.14
N GLU A 156 1.64 -27.69 4.99
CA GLU A 156 0.94 -28.01 3.73
C GLU A 156 0.74 -26.76 2.85
N LEU A 157 0.94 -25.57 3.42
CA LEU A 157 0.86 -24.28 2.72
C LEU A 157 2.22 -23.61 2.60
N LEU A 158 2.62 -23.32 1.36
CA LEU A 158 3.66 -22.36 1.02
C LEU A 158 3.04 -21.01 0.67
N MET A 159 3.74 -19.92 0.96
CA MET A 159 3.35 -18.58 0.50
C MET A 159 4.54 -17.84 -0.13
N GLU A 160 4.33 -17.35 -1.34
CA GLU A 160 5.11 -16.29 -1.96
C GLU A 160 4.57 -14.94 -1.48
N HIS A 161 5.25 -14.32 -0.52
CA HIS A 161 4.91 -12.95 -0.12
C HIS A 161 5.68 -11.97 -1.01
N VAL A 162 4.95 -11.20 -1.81
CA VAL A 162 5.52 -10.21 -2.72
C VAL A 162 5.73 -8.90 -1.97
N TYR A 163 6.87 -8.26 -2.19
CA TYR A 163 7.23 -6.95 -1.66
C TYR A 163 7.57 -6.01 -2.83
N PRO A 164 6.56 -5.44 -3.54
CA PRO A 164 6.80 -4.51 -4.63
C PRO A 164 7.39 -3.20 -4.10
N ALA A 165 8.51 -2.77 -4.69
CA ALA A 165 9.24 -1.58 -4.28
C ALA A 165 10.19 -1.11 -5.40
N ASN A 166 10.68 0.13 -5.29
CA ASN A 166 11.62 0.70 -6.27
C ASN A 166 13.04 0.09 -6.15
N PRO A 167 13.82 0.08 -7.25
CA PRO A 167 15.20 -0.44 -7.26
C PRO A 167 16.11 0.11 -6.15
N GLU A 168 15.91 1.37 -5.76
CA GLU A 168 16.72 2.09 -4.76
C GLU A 168 16.69 1.44 -3.38
N VAL A 169 15.58 0.81 -2.98
CA VAL A 169 15.44 0.18 -1.66
C VAL A 169 15.78 -1.32 -1.66
N LEU A 170 16.03 -1.93 -2.82
CA LEU A 170 16.37 -3.36 -2.93
C LEU A 170 17.63 -3.77 -2.16
N PRO A 171 18.72 -2.98 -2.08
CA PRO A 171 19.89 -3.33 -1.27
C PRO A 171 19.53 -3.48 0.22
N LEU A 172 18.68 -2.59 0.74
CA LEU A 172 18.18 -2.69 2.11
C LEU A 172 17.27 -3.91 2.27
N MET A 173 16.30 -4.11 1.37
CA MET A 173 15.39 -5.26 1.43
C MET A 173 16.13 -6.61 1.39
N LYS A 174 17.21 -6.74 0.60
CA LYS A 174 18.10 -7.93 0.58
C LYS A 174 18.81 -8.16 1.91
N GLN A 175 19.20 -7.09 2.61
CA GLN A 175 19.77 -7.19 3.96
C GLN A 175 18.73 -7.51 5.02
N THR A 176 17.46 -7.14 4.80
CA THR A 176 16.36 -7.27 5.77
C THR A 176 15.64 -8.61 5.66
N LEU A 177 15.29 -9.07 4.45
CA LEU A 177 14.54 -10.31 4.18
C LEU A 177 15.47 -11.53 4.18
N LYS A 178 15.96 -11.93 5.36
CA LYS A 178 16.86 -13.09 5.51
C LYS A 178 16.10 -14.41 5.68
N VAL A 179 16.74 -15.51 5.27
CA VAL A 179 16.30 -16.88 5.56
C VAL A 179 16.20 -17.09 7.07
N GLY A 180 15.13 -17.76 7.53
CA GLY A 180 14.85 -18.01 8.94
C GLY A 180 14.13 -16.87 9.68
N LEU A 181 13.94 -15.70 9.04
CA LEU A 181 13.15 -14.60 9.60
C LEU A 181 11.66 -14.99 9.68
N GLU A 182 10.98 -14.63 10.76
CA GLU A 182 9.53 -14.78 10.86
C GLU A 182 8.80 -13.54 10.33
N ILE A 183 7.70 -13.78 9.62
CA ILE A 183 6.71 -12.80 9.16
C ILE A 183 5.40 -13.17 9.85
N LYS A 184 4.84 -12.22 10.59
CA LYS A 184 3.53 -12.31 11.20
C LYS A 184 2.57 -11.43 10.40
N LEU A 185 1.42 -11.99 10.04
CA LEU A 185 0.35 -11.28 9.33
C LEU A 185 -0.88 -11.23 10.22
N GLU A 186 -1.21 -10.03 10.70
CA GLU A 186 -2.33 -9.80 11.61
C GLU A 186 -3.53 -9.14 10.91
N ARG A 187 -4.72 -9.65 11.20
CA ARG A 187 -6.01 -9.12 10.68
C ARG A 187 -6.21 -7.62 10.88
N THR A 188 -5.63 -7.04 11.93
CA THR A 188 -5.79 -5.61 12.28
C THR A 188 -4.80 -4.70 11.57
N HIS A 189 -3.64 -5.20 11.15
CA HIS A 189 -2.53 -4.34 10.71
C HIS A 189 -2.04 -4.66 9.29
N ASP A 190 -2.27 -5.89 8.80
CA ASP A 190 -1.77 -6.41 7.54
C ASP A 190 -2.90 -6.88 6.63
N LEU A 191 -2.92 -6.35 5.40
CA LEU A 191 -3.87 -6.73 4.36
C LEU A 191 -3.11 -7.33 3.17
N SER A 192 -2.54 -8.52 3.38
CA SER A 192 -1.90 -9.30 2.31
C SER A 192 -2.94 -10.14 1.58
N SER A 193 -3.42 -9.66 0.43
CA SER A 193 -4.42 -10.33 -0.40
C SER A 193 -3.80 -11.47 -1.19
N VAL A 194 -4.47 -12.64 -1.23
CA VAL A 194 -4.12 -13.72 -2.16
C VAL A 194 -4.54 -13.32 -3.58
N ILE A 195 -3.62 -13.42 -4.54
CA ILE A 195 -3.86 -13.10 -5.95
C ILE A 195 -3.74 -14.32 -6.88
N HIS A 196 -3.15 -15.41 -6.38
CA HIS A 196 -2.97 -16.68 -7.07
C HIS A 196 -2.81 -17.83 -6.07
N ALA A 197 -3.26 -19.04 -6.44
CA ALA A 197 -3.04 -20.27 -5.71
C ALA A 197 -2.68 -21.43 -6.67
N GLU A 198 -1.65 -22.19 -6.36
CA GLU A 198 -1.16 -23.32 -7.14
C GLU A 198 -1.20 -24.61 -6.32
N ARG A 199 -1.54 -25.73 -6.96
CA ARG A 199 -1.37 -27.06 -6.38
C ARG A 199 -0.03 -27.63 -6.84
N LEU A 200 0.86 -27.87 -5.90
CA LEU A 200 2.17 -28.46 -6.14
C LEU A 200 2.05 -29.97 -6.39
N ALA A 201 3.04 -30.55 -7.08
CA ALA A 201 3.08 -31.97 -7.42
C ALA A 201 3.15 -32.91 -6.18
N ASP A 202 3.58 -32.38 -5.03
CA ASP A 202 3.61 -33.07 -3.74
C ASP A 202 2.30 -32.96 -2.93
N GLY A 203 1.26 -32.35 -3.51
CA GLY A 203 -0.05 -32.16 -2.88
C GLY A 203 -0.18 -30.94 -1.98
N ARG A 204 0.91 -30.17 -1.76
CA ARG A 204 0.85 -28.89 -1.04
C ARG A 204 0.19 -27.79 -1.89
N ILE A 205 -0.30 -26.76 -1.23
CA ILE A 205 -0.78 -25.53 -1.90
C ILE A 205 0.28 -24.44 -1.76
N MET A 206 0.54 -23.71 -2.83
CA MET A 206 1.37 -22.51 -2.83
C MET A 206 0.55 -21.30 -3.24
N ILE A 207 0.46 -20.29 -2.38
CA ILE A 207 -0.25 -19.04 -2.68
C ILE A 207 0.72 -17.91 -3.00
N THR A 208 0.29 -16.97 -3.84
CA THR A 208 0.98 -15.69 -4.03
C THR A 208 0.16 -14.59 -3.37
N ALA A 209 0.77 -13.85 -2.44
CA ALA A 209 0.12 -12.84 -1.62
C ALA A 209 0.82 -11.47 -1.75
N VAL A 210 0.03 -10.39 -1.81
CA VAL A 210 0.51 -9.01 -2.01
C VAL A 210 -0.06 -8.08 -0.94
N PRO A 211 0.75 -7.27 -0.24
CA PRO A 211 0.27 -6.31 0.76
C PRO A 211 -0.38 -5.08 0.12
N LEU A 212 -1.70 -4.93 0.29
CA LEU A 212 -2.46 -3.81 -0.30
C LEU A 212 -2.19 -2.44 0.35
N LEU A 213 -1.65 -2.45 1.57
CA LEU A 213 -1.34 -1.23 2.33
C LEU A 213 -0.04 -0.56 1.88
N TYR A 214 0.82 -1.26 1.13
CA TYR A 214 2.19 -0.84 0.74
C TYR A 214 2.87 -0.02 1.84
N GLY A 215 2.99 -0.65 3.02
CA GLY A 215 3.49 -0.03 4.24
C GLY A 215 5.01 0.10 4.28
N SER A 216 5.50 0.73 5.34
CA SER A 216 6.90 0.62 5.74
C SER A 216 7.09 -0.64 6.61
N TYR A 217 8.20 -1.34 6.43
CA TYR A 217 8.57 -2.52 7.21
C TYR A 217 9.93 -2.30 7.90
N THR A 218 10.06 -2.90 9.08
CA THR A 218 11.30 -2.95 9.87
C THR A 218 11.57 -4.37 10.35
N VAL A 219 12.84 -4.77 10.43
CA VAL A 219 13.23 -5.93 11.22
C VAL A 219 13.57 -5.50 12.63
N THR A 220 13.04 -6.23 13.62
CA THR A 220 13.13 -5.89 15.05
C THR A 220 14.55 -5.75 15.61
N ARG A 221 15.59 -6.24 14.92
CA ARG A 221 17.01 -6.05 15.25
C ARG A 221 17.88 -5.63 14.05
N GLY A 222 17.28 -5.08 12.99
CA GLY A 222 17.97 -4.73 11.74
C GLY A 222 18.09 -3.22 11.52
N LEU A 223 19.17 -2.78 10.88
CA LEU A 223 19.33 -1.37 10.47
C LEU A 223 18.50 -1.07 9.21
N GLY A 224 17.39 -0.34 9.40
CA GLY A 224 16.69 0.36 8.33
C GLY A 224 15.20 -0.01 8.16
N THR A 225 14.41 1.01 7.82
CA THR A 225 13.03 0.89 7.32
C THR A 225 13.04 0.85 5.81
N PHE A 226 12.38 -0.12 5.16
CA PHE A 226 12.06 -0.03 3.73
C PHE A 226 10.57 0.22 3.54
N ARG A 227 10.20 0.95 2.49
CA ARG A 227 8.80 1.25 2.14
C ARG A 227 8.45 0.55 0.84
N LEU A 228 7.27 -0.07 0.81
CA LEU A 228 6.71 -0.63 -0.40
C LEU A 228 5.98 0.43 -1.22
N GLU A 229 5.89 0.19 -2.53
CA GLU A 229 5.11 1.01 -3.45
C GLU A 229 4.29 0.12 -4.38
N PRO A 230 3.07 0.50 -4.75
CA PRO A 230 2.30 -0.27 -5.71
C PRO A 230 3.02 -0.31 -7.07
N PRO A 231 3.08 -1.48 -7.73
CA PRO A 231 3.76 -1.59 -9.01
C PRO A 231 2.97 -0.81 -10.08
N LEU A 232 3.67 0.05 -10.83
CA LEU A 232 3.05 0.85 -11.90
C LEU A 232 2.46 0.00 -13.03
N THR A 233 3.10 -1.14 -13.32
CA THR A 233 2.72 -2.07 -14.40
C THR A 233 3.01 -3.51 -13.97
N LEU A 234 2.30 -4.48 -14.55
CA LEU A 234 2.49 -5.91 -14.32
C LEU A 234 2.89 -6.61 -15.62
N ASN A 235 3.84 -7.54 -15.56
CA ASN A 235 4.23 -8.38 -16.70
C ASN A 235 3.59 -9.77 -16.61
N LEU A 236 2.29 -9.86 -16.92
CA LEU A 236 1.56 -11.12 -16.82
C LEU A 236 2.13 -12.26 -17.71
N ILE A 237 3.00 -11.96 -18.69
CA ILE A 237 3.71 -12.95 -19.51
C ILE A 237 4.69 -13.78 -18.67
N GLY A 238 5.26 -13.21 -17.59
CA GLY A 238 6.14 -13.95 -16.67
C GLY A 238 5.45 -15.14 -16.00
N GLY A 239 4.12 -15.07 -15.89
CA GLY A 239 3.25 -16.12 -15.40
C GLY A 239 3.44 -16.46 -13.93
N TRP A 240 2.44 -17.12 -13.36
CA TRP A 240 2.53 -17.69 -12.02
C TRP A 240 3.15 -19.10 -12.06
N PRO A 241 3.75 -19.59 -10.96
CA PRO A 241 4.13 -18.87 -9.74
C PRO A 241 5.39 -17.99 -9.96
N LEU A 242 5.82 -17.22 -8.95
CA LEU A 242 7.05 -16.41 -9.02
C LEU A 242 8.33 -17.24 -8.76
N PHE A 243 8.24 -18.26 -7.90
CA PHE A 243 9.23 -19.30 -7.67
C PHE A 243 8.88 -20.52 -8.52
N LYS A 244 9.40 -20.55 -9.74
CA LYS A 244 9.29 -21.72 -10.62
C LYS A 244 9.86 -22.97 -9.93
N GLU A 245 9.29 -24.14 -10.21
CA GLU A 245 9.53 -25.40 -9.51
C GLU A 245 11.01 -25.70 -9.17
N ARG A 246 11.93 -25.57 -10.14
CA ARG A 246 13.37 -25.81 -9.93
C ARG A 246 14.00 -24.84 -8.94
N ALA A 247 13.58 -23.57 -8.95
CA ALA A 247 14.06 -22.57 -8.00
C ALA A 247 13.48 -22.82 -6.60
N ARG A 248 12.19 -23.18 -6.51
CA ARG A 248 11.52 -23.58 -5.26
C ARG A 248 12.20 -24.79 -4.61
N ALA A 249 12.45 -25.87 -5.34
CA ALA A 249 13.12 -27.06 -4.80
C ALA A 249 14.52 -26.74 -4.24
N LYS A 250 15.30 -25.91 -4.96
CA LYS A 250 16.61 -25.43 -4.51
C LYS A 250 16.52 -24.47 -3.31
N ALA A 251 15.41 -23.75 -3.14
CA ALA A 251 15.14 -22.92 -1.96
C ALA A 251 14.92 -23.82 -0.73
N GLU A 252 14.05 -24.82 -0.86
CA GLU A 252 13.70 -25.75 0.21
C GLU A 252 14.90 -26.59 0.65
N GLU A 253 15.72 -27.08 -0.28
CA GLU A 253 16.98 -27.78 0.03
C GLU A 253 17.94 -26.91 0.85
N ARG A 254 18.19 -25.67 0.41
CA ARG A 254 19.03 -24.71 1.15
C ARG A 254 18.46 -24.38 2.53
N TYR A 255 17.13 -24.33 2.68
CA TYR A 255 16.49 -24.10 3.96
C TYR A 255 16.61 -25.31 4.91
N VAL A 256 16.51 -26.54 4.40
CA VAL A 256 16.78 -27.76 5.17
C VAL A 256 18.22 -27.79 5.67
N ASP A 257 19.19 -27.44 4.81
CA ASP A 257 20.60 -27.35 5.20
C ASP A 257 20.89 -26.19 6.17
N TYR A 258 20.25 -25.03 5.99
CA TYR A 258 20.28 -23.94 6.95
C TYR A 258 19.77 -24.40 8.32
N ARG A 259 18.61 -25.06 8.36
CA ARG A 259 18.01 -25.59 9.59
C ARG A 259 18.91 -26.64 10.25
N ARG A 260 19.55 -27.53 9.50
CA ARG A 260 20.54 -28.50 10.02
C ARG A 260 21.74 -27.80 10.66
N LYS A 261 22.24 -26.73 10.04
CA LYS A 261 23.40 -25.96 10.53
C LYS A 261 23.06 -25.12 11.77
N THR A 262 21.86 -24.55 11.85
CA THR A 262 21.41 -23.77 13.03
C THR A 262 20.85 -24.62 14.16
N THR A 263 20.39 -25.85 13.87
CA THR A 263 19.82 -26.79 14.86
C THR A 263 20.78 -27.94 15.15
N GLY A 264 22.02 -27.61 15.56
CA GLY A 264 23.03 -28.59 15.97
C GLY A 264 22.56 -29.51 17.12
N PRO A 265 23.25 -30.65 17.35
CA PRO A 265 22.74 -31.72 18.21
C PRO A 265 22.56 -31.26 19.67
N LYS A 266 21.30 -31.12 20.10
CA LYS A 266 20.96 -31.03 21.51
C LYS A 266 21.26 -32.36 22.19
N VAL A 267 22.29 -32.37 23.03
CA VAL A 267 22.50 -33.42 24.04
C VAL A 267 21.21 -33.53 24.88
N PRO A 268 20.69 -34.74 25.14
CA PRO A 268 19.44 -34.91 25.89
C PRO A 268 19.65 -34.55 27.36
N ILE A 269 19.29 -33.31 27.73
CA ILE A 269 19.09 -32.92 29.13
C ILE A 269 17.69 -33.39 29.55
N ALA A 270 17.59 -33.88 30.78
CA ALA A 270 16.48 -34.67 31.30
C ALA A 270 15.10 -33.98 31.22
N VAL A 271 14.06 -34.83 31.24
CA VAL A 271 12.64 -34.46 31.20
C VAL A 271 12.29 -33.53 32.37
N GLY A 272 11.84 -32.31 32.04
CA GLY A 272 11.19 -31.36 32.94
C GLY A 272 9.96 -30.76 32.24
N PRO A 273 8.92 -30.34 32.99
CA PRO A 273 7.61 -30.08 32.40
C PRO A 273 7.55 -28.81 31.55
N THR A 274 6.93 -28.96 30.38
CA THR A 274 6.26 -27.95 29.54
C THR A 274 6.69 -26.49 29.73
N VAL A 275 7.81 -26.11 29.10
CA VAL A 275 8.12 -24.70 28.84
C VAL A 275 7.82 -24.40 27.36
N THR A 276 7.01 -23.36 27.13
CA THR A 276 6.69 -22.77 25.83
C THR A 276 7.95 -22.60 24.96
N PRO A 277 7.91 -22.87 23.64
CA PRO A 277 9.06 -22.65 22.77
C PRO A 277 9.54 -21.19 22.87
N PRO A 278 10.87 -20.95 22.85
CA PRO A 278 11.42 -19.61 22.96
C PRO A 278 10.97 -18.73 21.78
N PRO A 279 10.78 -17.42 21.98
CA PRO A 279 10.35 -16.51 20.93
C PRO A 279 11.40 -16.42 19.81
N ALA A 280 10.95 -16.31 18.56
CA ALA A 280 11.81 -16.16 17.41
C ALA A 280 12.63 -14.87 17.49
N GLU A 281 13.93 -14.95 17.24
CA GLU A 281 14.86 -13.88 17.60
C GLU A 281 14.88 -12.68 16.64
N ASN A 282 14.19 -12.77 15.50
CA ASN A 282 13.99 -11.67 14.54
C ASN A 282 12.63 -11.81 13.85
N GLU A 283 11.89 -10.71 13.73
CA GLU A 283 10.58 -10.64 13.08
C GLU A 283 10.54 -9.44 12.13
N LEU A 284 9.90 -9.59 10.97
CA LEU A 284 9.57 -8.48 10.07
C LEU A 284 8.21 -7.91 10.49
N VAL A 285 8.22 -6.72 11.09
CA VAL A 285 7.00 -6.05 11.57
C VAL A 285 6.71 -4.82 10.69
N ARG A 286 5.44 -4.64 10.32
CA ARG A 286 4.98 -3.45 9.61
C ARG A 286 4.95 -2.26 10.57
N VAL A 287 5.61 -1.17 10.21
CA VAL A 287 5.51 0.09 10.97
C VAL A 287 4.22 0.79 10.55
N GLU A 288 3.33 1.00 11.51
CA GLU A 288 2.13 1.81 11.31
C GLU A 288 2.44 3.31 11.45
N GLN A 289 1.71 4.14 10.69
CA GLN A 289 1.70 5.58 10.84
C GLN A 289 0.36 5.96 11.47
N ALA A 290 0.38 6.37 12.74
CA ALA A 290 -0.81 6.46 13.59
C ALA A 290 -1.93 7.31 12.97
N ARG A 291 -3.14 6.74 12.88
CA ARG A 291 -4.36 7.47 12.55
C ARG A 291 -4.92 8.19 13.79
N PRO A 292 -5.55 9.37 13.64
CA PRO A 292 -6.25 10.02 14.75
C PRO A 292 -7.45 9.20 15.20
N VAL A 293 -7.55 8.93 16.50
CA VAL A 293 -8.74 8.32 17.11
C VAL A 293 -9.80 9.39 17.35
N GLU A 294 -11.04 9.13 16.92
CA GLU A 294 -12.19 9.98 17.25
C GLU A 294 -12.40 10.03 18.76
N THR A 295 -12.66 11.24 19.28
CA THR A 295 -12.76 11.47 20.72
C THR A 295 -14.04 10.82 21.28
N PRO A 296 -13.96 10.01 22.36
CA PRO A 296 -15.17 9.51 23.03
C PRO A 296 -16.08 10.67 23.45
N ALA A 297 -17.37 10.57 23.11
CA ALA A 297 -18.35 11.59 23.48
C ALA A 297 -18.50 11.66 25.02
N ALA A 298 -18.07 12.78 25.61
CA ALA A 298 -18.27 13.05 27.02
C ALA A 298 -19.76 13.33 27.32
N PRO A 299 -20.28 12.91 28.50
CA PRO A 299 -21.69 13.06 28.83
C PRO A 299 -22.10 14.53 29.01
N ALA A 300 -23.29 14.87 28.50
CA ALA A 300 -23.81 16.23 28.55
C ALA A 300 -24.15 16.68 29.98
N ILE A 301 -23.62 17.84 30.38
CA ILE A 301 -23.94 18.52 31.64
C ILE A 301 -25.13 19.46 31.38
N PRO A 302 -26.25 19.36 32.13
CA PRO A 302 -27.39 20.26 31.95
C PRO A 302 -27.12 21.65 32.57
N PRO A 303 -27.58 22.74 31.93
CA PRO A 303 -27.34 24.10 32.42
C PRO A 303 -28.17 24.42 33.68
N LYS A 304 -27.49 24.90 34.73
CA LYS A 304 -28.13 25.61 35.85
C LYS A 304 -28.33 27.08 35.50
N ASN A 305 -29.54 27.61 35.69
CA ASN A 305 -29.81 28.76 36.59
C ASN A 305 -31.23 29.32 36.42
N ALA A 306 -32.08 29.17 37.45
CA ALA A 306 -33.05 30.19 37.87
C ALA A 306 -33.53 29.90 39.31
N LYS A 307 -33.57 30.94 40.13
CA LYS A 307 -33.63 30.95 41.60
C LYS A 307 -34.97 30.57 42.26
N LEU A 308 -34.84 30.07 43.50
CA LEU A 308 -35.70 30.28 44.69
C LEU A 308 -37.23 30.06 44.61
N ALA A 309 -37.71 29.07 45.37
CA ALA A 309 -38.60 29.28 46.52
C ALA A 309 -38.58 28.06 47.48
N LYS A 310 -39.08 28.22 48.71
CA LYS A 310 -38.98 27.29 49.84
C LYS A 310 -40.32 26.56 50.11
N THR A 311 -40.27 25.59 51.03
CA THR A 311 -41.38 24.94 51.80
C THR A 311 -42.10 23.70 51.23
N THR A 312 -41.79 22.55 51.86
CA THR A 312 -42.66 21.38 52.17
C THR A 312 -43.89 21.83 53.00
N PRO A 313 -45.05 21.11 53.10
CA PRO A 313 -45.18 19.64 53.10
C PRO A 313 -46.41 19.00 52.39
N ALA A 314 -46.48 17.66 52.48
CA ALA A 314 -47.58 16.75 52.08
C ALA A 314 -48.81 16.85 53.05
N PRO A 315 -49.89 16.00 53.03
CA PRO A 315 -50.11 14.74 52.30
C PRO A 315 -51.58 14.44 51.85
N LYS A 316 -51.89 13.14 51.65
CA LYS A 316 -53.20 12.42 51.50
C LYS A 316 -53.64 12.14 50.05
N GLY A 317 -53.97 10.89 49.66
CA GLY A 317 -53.76 9.60 50.34
C GLY A 317 -54.72 8.50 49.86
N LYS A 318 -54.44 7.24 50.26
CA LYS A 318 -55.34 6.05 50.26
C LYS A 318 -55.87 5.57 48.88
N LEU A 319 -56.09 4.29 48.62
CA LEU A 319 -55.77 3.01 49.30
C LEU A 319 -56.03 1.88 48.28
N ALA A 320 -55.25 0.79 48.33
CA ALA A 320 -55.71 -0.58 47.98
C ALA A 320 -56.15 -0.89 46.52
N LYS A 321 -56.04 -2.11 45.99
CA LYS A 321 -55.36 -3.37 46.40
C LYS A 321 -55.49 -4.38 45.23
N LYS A 322 -54.42 -5.15 44.95
CA LYS A 322 -54.32 -6.58 44.49
C LYS A 322 -55.48 -7.22 43.70
N GLU A 323 -55.30 -8.21 42.80
CA GLU A 323 -54.22 -9.15 42.44
C GLU A 323 -54.56 -9.69 41.01
N LYS A 324 -53.64 -9.85 40.04
CA LYS A 324 -52.60 -10.90 39.84
C LYS A 324 -53.12 -12.23 39.23
N MET A 325 -52.33 -12.75 38.26
CA MET A 325 -52.41 -14.03 37.49
C MET A 325 -52.95 -13.86 36.05
N LYS A 326 -52.51 -14.60 35.01
CA LYS A 326 -51.35 -15.50 34.76
C LYS A 326 -51.28 -15.76 33.22
N SER A 327 -50.09 -15.96 32.65
CA SER A 327 -49.87 -16.58 31.31
C SER A 327 -50.30 -18.08 31.32
N PRO A 328 -50.52 -18.83 30.19
CA PRO A 328 -49.66 -18.86 28.98
C PRO A 328 -50.32 -19.16 27.60
N SER A 329 -49.46 -19.35 26.58
CA SER A 329 -49.71 -19.68 25.16
C SER A 329 -50.25 -21.12 24.89
N PRO A 330 -50.67 -21.45 23.65
CA PRO A 330 -49.93 -22.47 22.89
C PRO A 330 -49.85 -22.29 21.33
N THR A 331 -49.31 -23.32 20.67
CA THR A 331 -48.68 -23.42 19.32
C THR A 331 -49.56 -24.07 18.23
N SER A 332 -49.28 -23.86 16.92
CA SER A 332 -49.10 -24.90 15.83
C SER A 332 -49.50 -24.50 14.38
N THR A 333 -48.93 -25.20 13.39
CA THR A 333 -48.98 -25.00 11.90
C THR A 333 -49.77 -26.14 11.19
N PRO A 334 -50.17 -26.05 9.89
CA PRO A 334 -49.37 -26.62 8.77
C PRO A 334 -49.56 -25.93 7.37
N ALA A 335 -49.21 -26.60 6.26
CA ALA A 335 -48.96 -26.05 4.90
C ALA A 335 -49.83 -26.74 3.78
N GLN A 336 -49.71 -26.57 2.43
CA GLN A 336 -48.60 -26.02 1.61
C GLN A 336 -48.93 -25.20 0.31
N PRO A 337 -49.22 -25.71 -0.92
CA PRO A 337 -48.65 -25.08 -2.14
C PRO A 337 -49.61 -24.67 -3.28
N VAL A 338 -49.17 -23.74 -4.15
CA VAL A 338 -49.66 -23.58 -5.54
C VAL A 338 -48.46 -23.28 -6.48
N ILE A 339 -48.51 -23.84 -7.70
CA ILE A 339 -47.45 -23.82 -8.72
C ILE A 339 -47.81 -22.90 -9.91
N ALA A 340 -46.79 -22.18 -10.41
CA ALA A 340 -46.60 -21.60 -11.75
C ALA A 340 -47.69 -20.69 -12.39
N GLN A 341 -47.24 -19.52 -12.87
CA GLN A 341 -47.48 -19.10 -14.27
C GLN A 341 -46.42 -18.09 -14.75
N LYS A 342 -46.08 -18.15 -16.05
CA LYS A 342 -45.13 -17.28 -16.76
C LYS A 342 -45.87 -16.50 -17.84
N PRO A 343 -45.79 -15.17 -17.83
CA PRO A 343 -45.43 -14.38 -19.02
C PRO A 343 -44.52 -13.18 -18.65
N ALA A 344 -43.91 -12.38 -19.53
CA ALA A 344 -43.51 -12.47 -20.94
C ALA A 344 -42.33 -11.48 -21.14
N ALA A 345 -41.69 -11.43 -22.32
CA ALA A 345 -40.54 -10.56 -22.56
C ALA A 345 -40.90 -9.06 -22.61
N PRO A 346 -40.01 -8.15 -22.15
CA PRO A 346 -40.13 -6.72 -22.47
C PRO A 346 -39.63 -6.46 -23.90
N THR A 347 -40.55 -5.99 -24.75
CA THR A 347 -40.26 -5.52 -26.11
C THR A 347 -39.42 -4.25 -26.10
N SER A 348 -38.58 -4.10 -27.14
CA SER A 348 -37.79 -2.92 -27.45
C SER A 348 -38.57 -1.61 -27.53
N THR A 349 -38.03 -0.54 -26.94
CA THR A 349 -38.30 0.86 -27.33
C THR A 349 -36.98 1.63 -27.48
N PRO A 350 -36.91 2.65 -28.36
CA PRO A 350 -35.70 2.93 -29.11
C PRO A 350 -34.70 3.89 -28.44
N PHE A 351 -33.45 3.80 -28.90
CA PHE A 351 -32.37 4.74 -28.58
C PHE A 351 -32.69 6.14 -29.10
N ALA A 352 -32.68 7.13 -28.21
CA ALA A 352 -32.65 8.54 -28.60
C ALA A 352 -31.21 8.94 -28.95
N VAL A 353 -30.98 9.27 -30.22
CA VAL A 353 -29.67 9.77 -30.70
C VAL A 353 -29.48 11.22 -30.27
N ALA A 354 -28.54 11.47 -29.37
CA ALA A 354 -28.04 12.81 -29.09
C ALA A 354 -26.81 13.08 -29.98
N SER A 355 -26.97 13.98 -30.95
CA SER A 355 -25.91 14.32 -31.92
C SER A 355 -24.65 14.88 -31.25
N ALA A 356 -23.49 14.44 -31.75
CA ALA A 356 -22.20 14.96 -31.32
C ALA A 356 -22.06 16.47 -31.58
N ARG A 357 -21.42 17.18 -30.64
CA ARG A 357 -20.88 18.53 -30.91
C ARG A 357 -19.45 18.40 -31.45
N THR A 358 -19.23 18.96 -32.63
CA THR A 358 -17.95 19.00 -33.33
C THR A 358 -16.92 19.82 -32.55
N PRO A 359 -15.67 19.36 -32.34
CA PRO A 359 -14.59 20.22 -31.85
C PRO A 359 -14.11 21.18 -32.96
N PRO A 360 -13.69 22.41 -32.63
CA PRO A 360 -13.08 23.32 -33.60
C PRO A 360 -11.69 22.83 -34.04
N PRO A 361 -11.22 23.20 -35.25
CA PRO A 361 -9.98 22.68 -35.82
C PRO A 361 -8.72 23.24 -35.14
N ALA A 362 -7.69 22.39 -35.01
CA ALA A 362 -6.37 22.81 -34.55
C ALA A 362 -5.63 23.59 -35.67
N PRO A 363 -4.93 24.70 -35.34
CA PRO A 363 -4.12 25.43 -36.31
C PRO A 363 -2.82 24.68 -36.67
N ILE A 364 -2.35 24.94 -37.88
CA ILE A 364 -1.27 24.25 -38.59
C ILE A 364 0.11 24.76 -38.14
N ALA A 365 1.13 23.90 -38.21
CA ALA A 365 2.52 24.24 -37.90
C ALA A 365 3.25 24.93 -39.08
N THR A 366 4.04 25.97 -38.77
CA THR A 366 5.05 26.59 -39.66
C THR A 366 6.16 27.24 -38.80
N PRO A 367 7.30 27.70 -39.35
CA PRO A 367 8.59 27.08 -39.04
C PRO A 367 9.50 27.91 -38.10
N ALA A 368 10.63 27.32 -37.70
CA ALA A 368 11.64 27.96 -36.87
C ALA A 368 12.45 29.05 -37.61
N PRO A 369 12.91 30.12 -36.92
CA PRO A 369 13.92 31.04 -37.43
C PRO A 369 15.35 30.56 -37.11
N THR A 370 16.21 30.62 -38.12
CA THR A 370 17.65 30.32 -38.05
C THR A 370 18.46 31.54 -37.58
N VAL A 371 19.47 31.33 -36.73
CA VAL A 371 20.67 32.20 -36.64
C VAL A 371 21.91 31.30 -36.67
N ALA A 372 22.94 31.74 -37.39
CA ALA A 372 24.12 30.95 -37.77
C ALA A 372 25.38 31.29 -36.92
N PRO A 373 26.63 30.98 -37.34
CA PRO A 373 27.36 29.85 -36.76
C PRO A 373 28.69 30.22 -36.06
N ALA A 374 29.27 29.25 -35.34
CA ALA A 374 30.65 29.29 -34.83
C ALA A 374 31.39 27.98 -35.19
N PRO A 375 32.74 27.97 -35.33
CA PRO A 375 33.43 27.02 -36.21
C PRO A 375 33.86 25.69 -35.58
N SER A 376 34.16 24.72 -36.45
CA SER A 376 34.61 23.36 -36.16
C SER A 376 36.07 23.28 -35.70
N VAL A 377 36.40 22.38 -34.76
CA VAL A 377 37.68 21.64 -34.80
C VAL A 377 37.57 20.20 -34.23
N ALA A 378 38.11 19.24 -34.99
CA ALA A 378 38.78 17.97 -34.65
C ALA A 378 38.21 16.96 -33.62
N VAL A 379 38.20 15.70 -34.08
CA VAL A 379 38.12 14.45 -33.29
C VAL A 379 39.46 14.15 -32.59
N ALA A 380 39.43 13.60 -31.37
CA ALA A 380 40.59 12.97 -30.71
C ALA A 380 40.19 11.77 -29.83
N GLN A 381 41.11 10.80 -29.70
CA GLN A 381 40.94 9.48 -29.06
C GLN A 381 40.95 9.50 -27.51
N PRO A 382 40.46 8.42 -26.85
CA PRO A 382 40.50 8.29 -25.40
C PRO A 382 41.92 8.00 -24.86
N PRO A 383 42.35 8.64 -23.74
CA PRO A 383 43.56 8.25 -23.01
C PRO A 383 43.37 6.95 -22.18
N PRO A 384 44.40 6.09 -22.06
CA PRO A 384 44.35 4.86 -21.26
C PRO A 384 44.63 5.10 -19.76
N ALA A 385 44.47 4.02 -18.98
CA ALA A 385 44.53 4.01 -17.51
C ALA A 385 45.86 4.52 -16.90
N ALA A 386 45.76 5.20 -15.75
CA ALA A 386 46.89 5.62 -14.93
C ALA A 386 47.07 4.70 -13.71
N THR A 387 48.32 4.32 -13.46
CA THR A 387 48.77 3.38 -12.42
C THR A 387 48.68 3.97 -11.02
N ALA A 388 48.47 3.11 -10.01
CA ALA A 388 48.44 3.52 -8.61
C ALA A 388 49.81 3.95 -8.06
N THR A 389 49.81 4.96 -7.19
CA THR A 389 50.90 5.28 -6.25
C THR A 389 50.39 5.16 -4.80
N PRO A 390 51.25 4.70 -3.85
CA PRO A 390 50.80 4.27 -2.53
C PRO A 390 50.70 5.43 -1.53
N VAL A 391 49.73 5.35 -0.60
CA VAL A 391 49.66 6.19 0.61
C VAL A 391 50.11 5.36 1.82
N PRO A 392 50.93 5.90 2.76
CA PRO A 392 51.62 5.07 3.76
C PRO A 392 50.72 4.50 4.86
N VAL A 393 51.08 3.31 5.35
CA VAL A 393 50.50 2.65 6.52
C VAL A 393 50.99 3.35 7.80
N LEU A 394 50.07 3.85 8.64
CA LEU A 394 50.37 4.07 10.06
C LEU A 394 50.09 2.77 10.85
N PRO A 395 50.97 2.39 11.81
CA PRO A 395 50.81 1.17 12.60
C PRO A 395 49.65 1.26 13.60
N ALA A 396 49.04 0.12 13.89
CA ALA A 396 47.93 0.00 14.83
C ALA A 396 48.37 0.28 16.29
N GLN A 397 47.53 1.00 17.03
CA GLN A 397 47.67 1.18 18.47
C GLN A 397 46.72 0.20 19.20
N PRO A 398 47.17 -0.54 20.23
CA PRO A 398 46.38 -1.62 20.81
C PRO A 398 45.23 -1.12 21.69
N VAL A 399 44.09 -1.83 21.62
CA VAL A 399 42.93 -1.64 22.50
C VAL A 399 43.22 -2.32 23.85
N PRO A 400 43.03 -1.64 25.00
CA PRO A 400 43.07 -2.30 26.30
C PRO A 400 41.90 -3.27 26.46
N ALA A 401 42.19 -4.52 26.81
CA ALA A 401 41.19 -5.47 27.28
C ALA A 401 40.99 -5.29 28.79
N ASP A 402 39.85 -4.72 29.20
CA ASP A 402 39.02 -5.21 30.32
C ASP A 402 37.90 -4.23 30.67
N ALA A 403 36.65 -4.68 30.50
CA ALA A 403 35.45 -4.14 31.15
C ALA A 403 34.25 -5.09 30.89
N SER A 404 34.32 -6.32 31.43
CA SER A 404 33.17 -7.22 31.50
C SER A 404 32.11 -6.64 32.46
N GLY A 405 31.14 -5.93 31.89
CA GLY A 405 30.14 -5.17 32.65
C GLY A 405 28.84 -4.91 31.90
N VAL A 406 28.35 -5.88 31.11
CA VAL A 406 27.08 -5.77 30.38
C VAL A 406 25.90 -5.94 31.35
N ALA A 407 25.57 -4.87 32.07
CA ALA A 407 24.25 -4.69 32.66
C ALA A 407 23.24 -4.30 31.58
N LEU A 408 22.00 -4.78 31.71
CA LEU A 408 20.95 -4.65 30.71
C LEU A 408 20.67 -3.18 30.33
N ALA A 409 20.77 -2.85 29.04
CA ALA A 409 20.16 -1.68 28.43
C ALA A 409 19.16 -2.12 27.36
N SER A 410 17.90 -1.71 27.50
CA SER A 410 16.80 -2.22 26.68
C SER A 410 16.83 -1.65 25.26
N ASN A 411 16.82 -2.52 24.25
CA ASN A 411 16.71 -2.14 22.84
C ASN A 411 15.27 -1.70 22.49
N ALA A 412 14.90 -0.48 22.88
CA ALA A 412 13.78 0.26 22.30
C ALA A 412 14.30 1.09 21.11
N GLY A 413 13.72 0.88 19.92
CA GLY A 413 14.26 1.38 18.65
C GLY A 413 14.09 2.88 18.39
N GLY A 414 14.87 3.71 19.07
CA GLY A 414 15.04 5.14 18.74
C GLY A 414 16.09 5.35 17.63
N GLY A 415 16.15 6.55 17.08
CA GLY A 415 16.97 6.84 15.89
C GLY A 415 18.47 6.96 16.17
N SER A 416 19.29 6.52 15.20
CA SER A 416 20.75 6.41 15.32
C SER A 416 21.49 7.67 14.83
N TRP A 417 21.30 8.80 15.50
CA TRP A 417 22.07 10.02 15.26
C TRP A 417 22.84 10.46 16.51
N LYS A 418 23.89 11.26 16.30
CA LYS A 418 24.72 11.78 17.39
C LYS A 418 23.95 12.81 18.20
N THR A 419 23.92 12.62 19.52
CA THR A 419 23.40 13.61 20.48
C THR A 419 24.52 14.49 21.03
N PHE A 420 24.16 15.70 21.45
CA PHE A 420 25.08 16.73 21.93
C PHE A 420 24.70 17.20 23.34
N PRO A 421 25.68 17.61 24.17
CA PRO A 421 25.41 18.37 25.39
C PRO A 421 24.72 19.72 25.09
N PRO A 422 24.00 20.32 26.06
CA PRO A 422 23.43 21.66 25.93
C PRO A 422 24.43 22.71 25.43
N GLY A 423 24.05 23.46 24.39
CA GLY A 423 24.91 24.47 23.76
C GLY A 423 26.15 23.93 23.02
N LYS A 424 26.28 22.61 22.82
CA LYS A 424 27.38 21.96 22.07
C LYS A 424 26.93 21.33 20.74
N MET A 425 25.75 21.71 20.25
CA MET A 425 25.27 21.33 18.92
C MET A 425 26.10 22.00 17.79
N PRO A 426 26.11 21.45 16.57
CA PRO A 426 26.69 22.09 15.40
C PRO A 426 26.10 23.49 15.14
N LEU A 427 26.84 24.36 14.44
CA LEU A 427 26.31 25.64 14.00
C LEU A 427 25.18 25.45 12.98
N GLY A 428 24.15 26.31 13.08
CA GLY A 428 22.96 26.30 12.24
C GLY A 428 21.99 27.42 12.63
N ARG A 429 21.00 27.68 11.79
CA ARG A 429 20.03 28.77 11.95
C ARG A 429 18.94 28.41 12.95
N LEU A 430 18.79 29.22 14.00
CA LEU A 430 17.70 29.07 14.96
C LEU A 430 16.43 29.77 14.44
N VAL A 431 15.28 29.10 14.52
CA VAL A 431 13.97 29.60 14.07
C VAL A 431 12.89 29.37 15.14
N GLU A 432 11.90 30.24 15.15
CA GLU A 432 10.70 30.13 15.97
C GLU A 432 9.52 29.52 15.19
N THR A 433 8.40 29.31 15.87
CA THR A 433 7.21 28.72 15.27
C THR A 433 6.50 29.62 14.25
N SER A 434 6.79 30.93 14.25
CA SER A 434 6.39 31.89 13.22
C SER A 434 7.06 31.60 11.88
N ASP A 435 8.37 31.36 11.91
CA ASP A 435 9.24 31.37 10.74
C ASP A 435 9.20 30.03 9.98
N LEU A 436 8.55 29.01 10.56
CA LEU A 436 8.33 27.70 9.97
C LEU A 436 7.63 27.75 8.60
N ARG A 437 6.85 28.81 8.31
CA ARG A 437 6.23 29.00 7.00
C ARG A 437 7.24 29.38 5.93
N ASP A 438 8.19 30.25 6.25
CA ASP A 438 9.24 30.67 5.32
C ASP A 438 10.20 29.51 5.03
N VAL A 439 10.49 28.68 6.06
CA VAL A 439 11.21 27.41 5.91
C VAL A 439 10.45 26.40 5.04
N ALA A 440 9.11 26.42 5.05
CA ALA A 440 8.29 25.56 4.19
C ALA A 440 8.33 25.99 2.71
N GLU A 441 8.46 27.28 2.44
CA GLU A 441 8.40 27.85 1.08
C GLU A 441 9.79 27.91 0.42
N HIS A 442 10.86 28.08 1.20
CA HIS A 442 12.25 28.08 0.70
C HIS A 442 12.98 26.73 0.89
N GLY A 443 12.41 25.81 1.69
CA GLY A 443 13.05 24.56 2.08
C GLY A 443 14.24 24.76 3.04
N LEU A 444 14.93 23.66 3.33
CA LEU A 444 16.10 23.66 4.24
C LEU A 444 17.42 24.03 3.55
N ALA A 445 17.46 24.09 2.20
CA ALA A 445 18.61 24.52 1.40
C ALA A 445 19.99 23.86 1.70
N GLY A 446 20.03 22.75 2.44
CA GLY A 446 21.26 22.13 2.94
C GLY A 446 21.80 22.75 4.24
N GLU A 447 21.15 23.79 4.78
CA GLU A 447 21.46 24.41 6.07
C GLU A 447 20.85 23.59 7.23
N ARG A 448 21.55 23.53 8.37
CA ARG A 448 20.98 23.00 9.62
C ARG A 448 20.07 24.05 10.23
N VAL A 449 18.80 23.74 10.37
CA VAL A 449 17.80 24.64 10.97
C VAL A 449 17.31 24.05 12.28
N TYR A 450 17.31 24.87 13.33
CA TYR A 450 16.99 24.49 14.70
C TYR A 450 15.70 25.16 15.17
N LEU A 451 14.73 24.39 15.65
CA LEU A 451 13.45 24.88 16.14
C LEU A 451 13.48 25.09 17.66
N ARG A 452 13.21 26.32 18.09
CA ARG A 452 12.92 26.67 19.49
C ARG A 452 11.44 26.98 19.70
N GLY A 453 11.00 26.99 20.96
CA GLY A 453 9.63 27.38 21.32
C GLY A 453 9.06 26.60 22.51
N GLN A 454 7.80 26.89 22.84
CA GLN A 454 7.03 26.14 23.83
C GLN A 454 5.97 25.30 23.14
N PHE A 455 5.89 24.04 23.56
CA PHE A 455 5.10 23.02 22.89
C PHE A 455 4.28 22.21 23.88
N LEU A 456 3.04 21.88 23.51
CA LEU A 456 2.22 20.92 24.24
C LEU A 456 2.32 19.56 23.58
N VAL A 457 2.64 18.51 24.34
CA VAL A 457 2.63 17.13 23.85
C VAL A 457 1.18 16.69 23.65
N ASN A 458 0.75 16.55 22.40
CA ASN A 458 -0.59 16.08 22.05
C ASN A 458 -0.66 14.55 22.02
N PHE A 459 0.44 13.89 21.66
CA PHE A 459 0.60 12.43 21.67
C PHE A 459 2.06 12.08 21.88
N SER A 460 2.32 10.95 22.55
CA SER A 460 3.65 10.38 22.75
C SER A 460 3.60 8.88 22.53
N ASP A 461 4.61 8.36 21.85
CA ASP A 461 4.83 6.96 21.49
C ASP A 461 6.20 6.53 22.03
N ALA A 462 6.63 5.29 21.77
CA ALA A 462 7.89 4.72 22.27
C ALA A 462 9.14 5.55 21.94
N ASN A 463 9.21 6.13 20.73
CA ASN A 463 10.35 6.94 20.27
C ASN A 463 9.95 8.20 19.48
N ARG A 464 8.68 8.62 19.56
CA ARG A 464 8.13 9.76 18.80
C ARG A 464 7.16 10.57 19.66
N ALA A 465 7.08 11.87 19.47
CA ALA A 465 6.01 12.69 20.05
C ALA A 465 5.44 13.67 19.02
N VAL A 466 4.12 13.85 19.06
CA VAL A 466 3.42 14.85 18.25
C VAL A 466 3.11 16.05 19.15
N LEU A 467 3.73 17.18 18.82
CA LEU A 467 3.64 18.41 19.57
C LEU A 467 2.82 19.48 18.82
N ARG A 468 2.20 20.38 19.59
CA ARG A 468 1.56 21.60 19.08
C ARG A 468 2.21 22.84 19.68
N PRO A 469 2.53 23.89 18.89
CA PRO A 469 2.97 25.18 19.41
C PRO A 469 1.99 25.75 20.45
N ARG A 470 2.50 26.23 21.58
CA ARG A 470 1.76 27.08 22.51
C ARG A 470 1.96 28.53 22.09
N THR A 471 1.10 29.03 21.21
CA THR A 471 1.08 30.45 20.85
C THR A 471 0.74 31.30 22.09
N LYS A 472 1.52 32.36 22.32
CA LYS A 472 1.21 33.33 23.38
C LYS A 472 0.06 34.22 22.90
N LEU A 473 -0.73 34.75 23.84
CA LEU A 473 -1.98 35.46 23.50
C LEU A 473 -1.76 36.68 22.58
N THR A 474 -0.54 37.24 22.60
CA THR A 474 -0.08 38.36 21.76
C THR A 474 -0.02 38.04 20.26
N ASP A 475 0.32 36.82 19.86
CA ASP A 475 0.49 36.47 18.42
C ASP A 475 -0.84 36.38 17.67
N LYS A 476 -1.94 36.11 18.40
CA LYS A 476 -3.29 36.01 17.83
C LYS A 476 -3.84 37.34 17.31
N VAL A 477 -3.27 38.48 17.72
CA VAL A 477 -3.77 39.81 17.37
C VAL A 477 -3.10 40.36 16.10
N LEU A 478 -1.85 39.95 15.82
CA LEU A 478 -1.10 40.39 14.64
C LEU A 478 -1.35 39.52 13.39
N HIS A 479 -1.79 38.28 13.55
CA HIS A 479 -2.05 37.35 12.44
C HIS A 479 -3.55 37.25 12.12
N LEU A 480 -4.04 38.23 11.36
CA LEU A 480 -5.40 38.26 10.83
C LEU A 480 -5.68 37.06 9.92
N GLY A 481 -6.49 36.10 10.40
CA GLY A 481 -7.33 35.26 9.54
C GLY A 481 -6.75 33.96 8.98
N ALA A 482 -5.60 33.47 9.43
CA ALA A 482 -5.04 32.19 8.96
C ALA A 482 -4.77 31.19 10.12
N GLY A 483 -5.74 30.33 10.40
CA GLY A 483 -5.60 29.23 11.37
C GLY A 483 -4.79 28.05 10.84
N SER A 484 -3.54 28.25 10.40
CA SER A 484 -2.65 27.17 9.97
C SER A 484 -2.29 26.28 11.15
N SER A 485 -2.93 25.10 11.25
CA SER A 485 -2.65 24.11 12.29
C SER A 485 -1.28 23.47 12.08
N THR A 486 -0.23 24.07 12.64
CA THR A 486 1.13 23.51 12.64
C THR A 486 1.22 22.32 13.59
N ARG A 487 1.66 21.17 13.05
CA ARG A 487 1.92 19.93 13.78
C ARG A 487 3.41 19.63 13.73
N ILE A 488 4.04 19.51 14.90
CA ILE A 488 5.46 19.16 15.03
C ILE A 488 5.55 17.68 15.38
N ILE A 489 6.39 16.94 14.67
CA ILE A 489 6.60 15.50 14.86
C ILE A 489 8.06 15.32 15.25
N VAL A 490 8.29 15.04 16.53
CA VAL A 490 9.63 14.83 17.11
C VAL A 490 9.96 13.35 17.06
N GLU A 491 11.13 13.00 16.53
CA GLU A 491 11.75 11.68 16.70
C GLU A 491 12.82 11.74 17.80
N PHE A 492 12.90 10.70 18.64
CA PHE A 492 13.83 10.61 19.77
C PHE A 492 14.93 9.56 19.52
N PRO A 493 16.16 9.77 20.04
CA PRO A 493 17.25 8.82 19.93
C PRO A 493 17.04 7.61 20.85
N SER A 494 17.71 6.50 20.54
CA SER A 494 17.60 5.25 21.33
C SER A 494 17.97 5.47 22.80
N GLY A 495 17.11 5.02 23.72
CA GLY A 495 17.30 5.17 25.17
C GLY A 495 16.79 6.50 25.76
N TYR A 496 16.21 7.38 24.95
CA TYR A 496 15.54 8.59 25.41
C TYR A 496 14.05 8.31 25.63
N ASN A 497 13.52 8.62 26.82
CA ASN A 497 12.08 8.51 27.09
C ASN A 497 11.34 9.75 26.58
N PRO A 498 10.42 9.63 25.59
CA PRO A 498 9.67 10.78 25.09
C PRO A 498 8.79 11.42 26.19
N PRO A 499 8.55 12.74 26.14
CA PRO A 499 7.78 13.46 27.16
C PRO A 499 6.32 13.01 27.13
N GLN A 500 5.73 12.76 28.31
CA GLN A 500 4.37 12.21 28.40
C GLN A 500 3.30 13.10 27.76
N GLN A 501 2.22 12.47 27.29
CA GLN A 501 1.06 13.17 26.74
C GLN A 501 0.49 14.19 27.73
N GLY A 502 0.19 15.40 27.25
CA GLY A 502 -0.27 16.52 28.07
C GLY A 502 0.86 17.34 28.72
N ALA A 503 2.11 16.86 28.73
CA ALA A 503 3.24 17.65 29.22
C ALA A 503 3.47 18.89 28.35
N THR A 504 3.96 19.98 28.95
CA THR A 504 4.49 21.14 28.22
C THR A 504 6.01 21.04 28.16
N VAL A 505 6.56 21.08 26.95
CA VAL A 505 8.00 21.02 26.67
C VAL A 505 8.46 22.40 26.21
N SER A 506 9.48 22.95 26.85
CA SER A 506 10.13 24.20 26.43
C SER A 506 11.47 23.88 25.77
N ARG A 507 11.75 24.51 24.64
CA ARG A 507 13.00 24.39 23.88
C ARG A 507 13.58 25.77 23.69
N ASP A 508 14.79 25.96 24.18
CA ASP A 508 15.54 27.21 24.14
C ASP A 508 16.68 27.13 23.11
N GLU A 509 17.57 28.12 23.11
CA GLU A 509 18.74 28.19 22.21
C GLU A 509 19.80 27.13 22.52
N LEU A 510 19.82 26.60 23.75
CA LEU A 510 20.79 25.61 24.22
C LEU A 510 20.32 24.17 23.99
N ARG A 511 19.00 23.96 23.83
CA ARG A 511 18.34 22.67 23.61
C ARG A 511 17.23 22.71 22.55
N PRO A 512 17.45 23.23 21.33
CA PRO A 512 16.42 23.21 20.29
C PRO A 512 16.24 21.79 19.71
N TYR A 513 15.22 21.61 18.88
CA TYR A 513 15.11 20.44 17.99
C TYR A 513 15.77 20.72 16.65
N GLU A 514 16.36 19.73 15.98
CA GLU A 514 16.84 19.90 14.60
C GLU A 514 15.71 19.59 13.61
N ILE A 515 15.38 20.52 12.72
CA ILE A 515 14.37 20.32 11.67
C ILE A 515 14.97 19.43 10.58
N THR A 516 14.31 18.30 10.31
CA THR A 516 14.70 17.36 9.26
C THR A 516 13.90 17.57 7.98
N GLU A 517 12.63 17.98 8.10
CA GLU A 517 11.77 18.22 6.94
C GLU A 517 10.58 19.13 7.32
N VAL A 518 10.12 19.95 6.37
CA VAL A 518 8.89 20.74 6.50
C VAL A 518 7.98 20.45 5.31
N ARG A 519 6.73 20.05 5.56
CA ARG A 519 5.73 19.75 4.52
C ARG A 519 4.45 20.55 4.72
N LYS A 520 4.05 21.28 3.69
CA LYS A 520 2.74 21.93 3.56
C LYS A 520 1.76 20.92 2.93
N GLN A 521 0.63 20.66 3.58
CA GLN A 521 -0.44 19.84 3.02
C GLN A 521 -1.42 20.69 2.19
N GLU A 522 -2.18 20.04 1.31
CA GLU A 522 -3.20 20.68 0.47
C GLU A 522 -4.27 21.40 1.33
N ASP A 523 -4.61 20.86 2.49
CA ASP A 523 -5.50 21.44 3.50
C ASP A 523 -4.92 22.66 4.26
N GLY A 524 -3.71 23.12 3.90
CA GLY A 524 -3.03 24.23 4.57
C GLY A 524 -2.45 23.92 5.96
N GLN A 525 -2.48 22.65 6.41
CA GLN A 525 -1.75 22.20 7.60
C GLN A 525 -0.25 22.13 7.32
N LEU A 526 0.56 22.48 8.33
CA LEU A 526 2.02 22.45 8.25
C LEU A 526 2.56 21.33 9.14
N ASN A 527 3.11 20.28 8.54
CA ASN A 527 3.77 19.19 9.25
C ASN A 527 5.29 19.45 9.28
N VAL A 528 5.85 19.58 10.47
CA VAL A 528 7.26 19.86 10.70
C VAL A 528 7.88 18.64 11.38
N PHE A 529 8.76 17.94 10.66
CA PHE A 529 9.51 16.81 11.19
C PHE A 529 10.80 17.33 11.81
N VAL A 530 11.03 16.94 13.06
CA VAL A 530 12.21 17.35 13.83
C VAL A 530 12.78 16.16 14.59
N ARG A 531 14.03 16.24 15.00
CA ARG A 531 14.67 15.23 15.87
C ARG A 531 15.24 15.83 17.14
N GLU A 532 15.19 15.06 18.21
CA GLU A 532 15.88 15.35 19.47
C GLU A 532 17.38 15.09 19.31
N ILE A 533 18.17 16.16 19.23
CA ILE A 533 19.63 16.08 19.16
C ILE A 533 20.31 16.27 20.52
N MET A 534 19.56 16.50 21.59
CA MET A 534 20.13 16.76 22.91
C MET A 534 20.24 15.48 23.74
N GLN A 535 21.31 15.37 24.52
CA GLN A 535 21.41 14.33 25.54
C GLN A 535 20.32 14.50 26.61
N PRO A 536 19.79 13.39 27.18
CA PRO A 536 18.90 13.46 28.33
C PRO A 536 19.60 14.09 29.55
N ASN A 537 18.82 14.56 30.52
CA ASN A 537 19.32 15.01 31.83
C ASN A 537 19.62 13.83 32.76
#